data_AF-A0A2V6KQC3-F1
#
_entry.id   AF-A0A2V6KQC3-F1
#
_cell.length_a   1.000
_cell.length_b   1.000
_cell.length_c   1.000
_cell.angle_alpha   90.00
_cell.angle_beta   90.00
_cell.angle_gamma   90.00
#
_symmetry.space_group_name_H-M   'P 1'
#
loop_
_entity.id
_entity.type
_entity.pdbx_description
1 polymer ?
#
loop_
_entity_poly.entity_id
_entity_poly.type
_entity_poly.pdbx_seq_one_letter_code
_entity_poly.pdbx_strand_id
1 'polypeptide(L)'
;MDGTISLGIYDPNRKLVRVLHREAKIDNFTIDADSLNTTWDGKNDLGEDLTAGKYHAQGYLVGRLKVEHIGQAATFPGSSMAPGNARVKLVPNPLTNDANVIVDLSVGFDEAGSYLKTMDGLPLSTVSQMPKLVRALISKNNDKSVDVWQDDGTAVEQFRISNIDRMMAFDCGDFELK
;
A
#
# COMPACT_ATOMS: atom_id res chain seq x y z
N MET A 1 11.55 -5.34 12.63
CA MET A 1 11.37 -5.79 11.23
C MET A 1 11.91 -4.67 10.36
N ASP A 2 12.78 -4.97 9.40
CA ASP A 2 13.32 -3.95 8.48
C ASP A 2 12.40 -3.83 7.26
N GLY A 3 12.16 -2.60 6.81
CA GLY A 3 11.20 -2.34 5.74
C GLY A 3 11.06 -0.87 5.41
N THR A 4 10.05 -0.57 4.60
CA THR A 4 9.60 0.78 4.32
C THR A 4 8.27 1.06 5.03
N ILE A 5 7.96 2.33 5.24
CA ILE A 5 6.75 2.80 5.90
C ILE A 5 5.86 3.48 4.86
N SER A 6 4.62 3.02 4.79
CA SER A 6 3.54 3.76 4.13
C SER A 6 2.58 4.28 5.19
N LEU A 7 2.22 5.55 5.12
CA LEU A 7 1.38 6.23 6.11
C LEU A 7 0.34 7.09 5.39
N GLY A 8 -0.93 6.87 5.72
CA GLY A 8 -2.07 7.61 5.19
C GLY A 8 -2.74 8.48 6.26
N ILE A 9 -3.32 9.59 5.82
CA ILE A 9 -4.27 10.37 6.62
C ILE A 9 -5.68 10.13 6.09
N TYR A 10 -6.60 9.91 7.02
CA TYR A 10 -7.97 9.50 6.76
C TYR A 10 -8.95 10.49 7.38
N ASP A 11 -10.03 10.76 6.65
CA ASP A 11 -11.16 11.55 7.16
C ASP A 11 -11.98 10.77 8.21
N PRO A 12 -12.98 11.39 8.87
CA PRO A 12 -13.85 10.70 9.82
C PRO A 12 -14.59 9.47 9.26
N ASN A 13 -14.77 9.39 7.94
CA ASN A 13 -15.41 8.28 7.24
C ASN A 13 -14.42 7.17 6.84
N ARG A 14 -13.16 7.24 7.32
CA ARG A 14 -12.07 6.34 6.98
C ARG A 14 -11.71 6.36 5.49
N LYS A 15 -11.98 7.46 4.79
CA LYS A 15 -11.52 7.69 3.43
C LYS A 15 -10.10 8.26 3.47
N LEU A 16 -9.18 7.64 2.73
CA LEU A 16 -7.83 8.18 2.54
C LEU A 16 -7.92 9.55 1.84
N VAL A 17 -7.36 10.58 2.46
CA VAL A 17 -7.34 11.96 1.94
C VAL A 17 -5.94 12.45 1.59
N ARG A 18 -4.91 11.80 2.13
CA ARG A 18 -3.50 12.09 1.86
C ARG A 18 -2.66 10.84 2.01
N VAL A 19 -1.81 10.55 1.03
CA VAL A 19 -0.67 9.67 1.22
C VAL A 19 0.47 10.50 1.81
N LEU A 20 0.67 10.41 3.12
CA LEU A 20 1.68 11.20 3.82
C LEU A 20 3.09 10.65 3.55
N HIS A 21 3.23 9.32 3.54
CA HIS A 21 4.44 8.62 3.15
C HIS A 21 4.10 7.42 2.26
N ARG A 22 4.87 7.25 1.18
CA ARG A 22 4.84 6.07 0.31
C ARG A 22 6.23 5.46 0.30
N GLU A 23 6.33 4.21 0.75
CA GLU A 23 7.61 3.47 0.76
C GLU A 23 8.76 4.23 1.44
N ALA A 24 8.47 5.02 2.47
CA ALA A 24 9.46 5.84 3.16
C ALA A 24 10.43 4.98 3.97
N LYS A 25 11.69 5.38 4.01
CA LYS A 25 12.68 4.79 4.91
C LYS A 25 12.59 5.46 6.29
N ILE A 26 13.17 4.83 7.31
CA ILE A 26 13.15 5.35 8.68
C ILE A 26 13.81 6.74 8.79
N ASP A 27 14.83 7.01 7.98
CA ASP A 27 15.53 8.30 7.92
C ASP A 27 14.70 9.43 7.29
N ASN A 28 13.52 9.13 6.73
CA ASN A 28 12.54 10.15 6.32
C ASN A 28 11.72 10.70 7.50
N PHE A 29 11.91 10.17 8.71
CA PHE A 29 11.23 10.59 9.92
C PHE A 29 12.19 11.27 10.89
N THR A 30 11.68 12.17 11.72
CA THR A 30 12.43 12.66 12.88
C THR A 30 12.48 11.56 13.93
N ILE A 31 13.69 11.15 14.31
CA ILE A 31 13.91 10.10 15.31
C ILE A 31 14.08 10.77 16.68
N ASP A 32 13.19 10.43 17.61
CA ASP A 32 13.31 10.78 19.03
C ASP A 32 13.65 9.52 19.85
N ALA A 33 13.81 9.67 21.17
CA ALA A 33 14.31 8.60 22.05
C ALA A 33 13.54 7.26 21.89
N ASP A 34 12.22 7.34 21.74
CA ASP A 34 11.33 6.17 21.67
C ASP A 34 10.27 6.30 20.55
N SER A 35 10.46 7.20 19.57
CA SER A 35 9.45 7.45 18.53
C SER A 35 10.02 7.90 17.19
N LEU A 36 9.21 7.69 16.14
CA LEU A 36 9.39 8.27 14.82
C LEU A 36 8.28 9.30 14.59
N ASN A 37 8.67 10.51 14.21
CA ASN A 37 7.76 11.64 14.07
C ASN A 37 7.75 12.17 12.63
N THR A 38 6.57 12.58 12.19
CA THR A 38 6.33 13.28 10.92
C THR A 38 5.21 14.29 11.11
N THR A 39 5.11 15.27 10.20
CA THR A 39 4.08 16.30 10.24
C THR A 39 3.25 16.27 8.97
N TRP A 40 1.95 16.54 9.09
CA TRP A 40 1.05 16.77 7.97
C TRP A 40 0.69 18.26 7.90
N ASP A 41 0.62 18.80 6.69
CA ASP A 41 0.40 20.22 6.37
C ASP A 41 -1.08 20.61 6.28
N GLY A 42 -2.00 19.68 6.58
CA GLY A 42 -3.44 19.88 6.50
C GLY A 42 -4.02 19.80 5.08
N LYS A 43 -3.23 19.37 4.08
CA LYS A 43 -3.64 19.33 2.66
C LYS A 43 -3.88 17.92 2.15
N ASN A 44 -4.72 17.79 1.13
CA ASN A 44 -4.88 16.54 0.39
C ASN A 44 -3.74 16.29 -0.62
N ASP A 45 -3.77 15.19 -1.37
CA ASP A 45 -2.76 14.88 -2.40
C ASP A 45 -2.74 15.89 -3.57
N LEU A 46 -3.79 16.69 -3.76
CA LEU A 46 -3.85 17.78 -4.76
C LEU A 46 -3.27 19.11 -4.24
N GLY A 47 -2.85 19.16 -2.97
CA GLY A 47 -2.33 20.37 -2.33
C GLY A 47 -3.42 21.33 -1.84
N GLU A 48 -4.68 20.91 -1.85
CA GLU A 48 -5.81 21.71 -1.36
C GLU A 48 -5.95 21.58 0.16
N ASP A 49 -6.24 22.70 0.83
CA ASP A 49 -6.50 22.70 2.28
C ASP A 49 -7.77 21.90 2.60
N LEU A 50 -7.67 21.02 3.59
CA LEU A 50 -8.82 20.28 4.11
C LEU A 50 -9.51 21.04 5.23
N THR A 51 -10.78 20.73 5.44
CA THR A 51 -11.60 21.37 6.48
C THR A 51 -11.11 21.00 7.87
N ALA A 52 -11.15 21.96 8.80
CA ALA A 52 -10.92 21.71 10.23
C ALA A 52 -11.85 20.59 10.74
N GLY A 53 -11.31 19.76 11.64
CA GLY A 53 -12.03 18.62 12.19
C GLY A 53 -11.12 17.45 12.53
N LYS A 54 -11.74 16.31 12.84
CA LYS A 54 -11.06 15.09 13.27
C LYS A 54 -10.52 14.31 12.05
N TYR A 55 -9.28 13.86 12.14
CA TYR A 55 -8.63 12.98 11.18
C TYR A 55 -7.97 11.81 11.91
N HIS A 56 -7.61 10.78 11.15
CA HIS A 56 -6.95 9.59 11.67
C HIS A 56 -5.70 9.29 10.84
N ALA A 57 -4.62 8.84 11.49
CA ALA A 57 -3.40 8.42 10.81
C ALA A 57 -3.19 6.91 11.01
N GLN A 58 -3.04 6.18 9.92
CA GLN A 58 -2.79 4.74 9.93
C GLN A 58 -1.74 4.38 8.88
N GLY A 59 -0.86 3.46 9.22
CA GLY A 59 0.21 3.03 8.34
C GLY A 59 0.54 1.56 8.39
N TYR A 60 1.48 1.18 7.53
CA TYR A 60 2.01 -0.17 7.40
C TYR A 60 3.53 -0.10 7.33
N LEU A 61 4.18 -0.93 8.13
CA LEU A 61 5.58 -1.29 7.94
C LEU A 61 5.62 -2.46 6.97
N VAL A 62 6.13 -2.23 5.78
CA VAL A 62 6.24 -3.21 4.69
C VAL A 62 7.66 -3.75 4.69
N GLY A 63 7.81 -5.02 5.09
CA GLY A 63 9.10 -5.71 5.04
C GLY A 63 9.59 -5.90 3.62
N ARG A 64 10.79 -6.48 3.47
CA ARG A 64 11.37 -6.74 2.14
C ARG A 64 10.54 -7.73 1.33
N LEU A 65 9.71 -7.21 0.44
CA LEU A 65 9.00 -7.99 -0.58
C LEU A 65 9.99 -8.41 -1.66
N LYS A 66 9.78 -9.61 -2.23
CA LYS A 66 10.54 -10.08 -3.38
C LYS A 66 9.64 -9.95 -4.61
N VAL A 67 10.00 -9.04 -5.52
CA VAL A 67 9.31 -8.87 -6.79
C VAL A 67 10.11 -9.56 -7.88
N GLU A 68 9.46 -10.49 -8.58
CA GLU A 68 10.06 -11.27 -9.67
C GLU A 68 9.26 -11.05 -10.95
N HIS A 69 9.93 -10.61 -12.01
CA HIS A 69 9.33 -10.57 -13.35
C HIS A 69 9.30 -12.00 -13.89
N ILE A 70 8.10 -12.53 -14.11
CA ILE A 70 7.88 -13.89 -14.61
C ILE A 70 7.98 -13.91 -16.14
N GLY A 71 7.59 -12.81 -16.78
CA GLY A 71 7.61 -12.62 -18.23
C GLY A 71 6.25 -12.28 -18.80
N GLN A 72 6.18 -12.31 -20.13
CA GLN A 72 4.94 -12.04 -20.87
C GLN A 72 3.94 -13.19 -20.69
N ALA A 73 2.71 -12.85 -20.33
CA ALA A 73 1.57 -13.77 -20.24
C ALA A 73 0.69 -13.66 -21.50
N ALA A 74 -0.01 -14.74 -21.83
CA ALA A 74 -0.93 -14.74 -22.98
C ALA A 74 -2.18 -13.89 -22.73
N THR A 75 -2.75 -13.94 -21.52
CA THR A 75 -3.97 -13.22 -21.13
C THR A 75 -3.95 -12.91 -19.63
N PHE A 76 -4.84 -12.01 -19.19
CA PHE A 76 -5.20 -11.90 -17.78
C PHE A 76 -5.95 -13.17 -17.30
N PRO A 77 -5.78 -13.57 -16.03
CA PRO A 77 -6.56 -14.65 -15.44
C PRO A 77 -8.01 -14.23 -15.17
N GLY A 78 -8.98 -14.87 -15.84
CA GLY A 78 -10.42 -14.74 -15.59
C GLY A 78 -11.04 -13.41 -16.04
N SER A 79 -12.20 -13.44 -16.68
CA SER A 79 -12.91 -12.31 -17.30
C SER A 79 -13.51 -11.26 -16.34
N SER A 80 -13.07 -11.23 -15.08
CA SER A 80 -13.55 -10.22 -14.13
C SER A 80 -12.87 -8.88 -14.43
N MET A 81 -13.63 -7.92 -14.97
CA MET A 81 -13.18 -6.52 -15.07
C MET A 81 -12.99 -5.86 -13.69
N ALA A 82 -13.37 -6.52 -12.59
CA ALA A 82 -13.09 -6.01 -11.26
C ALA A 82 -11.61 -6.26 -10.92
N PRO A 83 -10.88 -5.25 -10.39
CA PRO A 83 -9.55 -5.47 -9.84
C PRO A 83 -9.67 -6.55 -8.76
N GLY A 84 -8.91 -7.63 -8.91
CA GLY A 84 -8.85 -8.69 -7.92
C GLY A 84 -8.37 -8.14 -6.57
N ASN A 85 -8.64 -8.88 -5.52
CA ASN A 85 -8.11 -8.61 -4.19
C ASN A 85 -7.44 -9.86 -3.62
N ALA A 86 -6.43 -9.64 -2.77
CA ALA A 86 -5.72 -10.71 -2.09
C ALA A 86 -5.76 -10.49 -0.58
N ARG A 87 -6.36 -11.44 0.13
CA ARG A 87 -6.43 -11.42 1.59
C ARG A 87 -5.14 -11.93 2.21
N VAL A 88 -4.49 -11.10 3.02
CA VAL A 88 -3.19 -11.37 3.63
C VAL A 88 -3.27 -11.20 5.14
N LYS A 89 -2.76 -12.20 5.88
CA LYS A 89 -2.57 -12.10 7.33
C LYS A 89 -1.24 -11.38 7.60
N LEU A 90 -1.29 -10.38 8.46
CA LEU A 90 -0.14 -9.56 8.80
C LEU A 90 0.67 -10.14 9.97
N VAL A 91 1.90 -9.66 10.10
CA VAL A 91 2.69 -9.79 11.33
C VAL A 91 1.99 -9.00 12.43
N PRO A 92 1.76 -9.61 13.62
CA PRO A 92 1.23 -8.88 14.76
C PRO A 92 2.09 -7.68 15.12
N ASN A 93 1.44 -6.56 15.43
CA ASN A 93 2.14 -5.42 15.99
C ASN A 93 2.40 -5.68 17.48
N PRO A 94 3.67 -5.75 17.94
CA PRO A 94 3.98 -6.04 19.34
C PRO A 94 3.49 -4.98 20.32
N LEU A 95 3.13 -3.79 19.82
CA LEU A 95 2.58 -2.69 20.61
C LEU A 95 1.06 -2.79 20.77
N THR A 96 0.40 -3.69 20.04
CA THR A 96 -1.05 -3.91 20.12
C THR A 96 -1.34 -5.37 20.47
N ASN A 97 -2.49 -5.63 21.11
CA ASN A 97 -2.89 -6.99 21.47
C ASN A 97 -3.64 -7.72 20.33
N ASP A 98 -3.49 -7.26 19.08
CA ASP A 98 -4.21 -7.82 17.94
C ASP A 98 -3.30 -8.74 17.11
N ALA A 99 -3.43 -10.05 17.35
CA ALA A 99 -2.65 -11.08 16.70
C ALA A 99 -3.20 -11.51 15.32
N ASN A 100 -4.35 -10.99 14.88
CA ASN A 100 -5.04 -11.47 13.68
C ASN A 100 -5.45 -10.33 12.73
N VAL A 101 -4.59 -9.33 12.57
CA VAL A 101 -4.81 -8.28 11.58
C VAL A 101 -4.73 -8.89 10.17
N ILE A 102 -5.81 -8.73 9.41
CA ILE A 102 -5.93 -9.13 8.01
C ILE A 102 -6.09 -7.86 7.18
N VAL A 103 -5.35 -7.77 6.08
CA VAL A 103 -5.52 -6.71 5.07
C VAL A 103 -5.93 -7.34 3.75
N ASP A 104 -6.86 -6.69 3.05
CA ASP A 104 -7.16 -6.98 1.66
C ASP A 104 -6.29 -6.06 0.78
N LEU A 105 -5.44 -6.67 -0.04
CA LEU A 105 -4.56 -5.99 -0.98
C LEU A 105 -5.22 -5.90 -2.36
N SER A 106 -4.96 -4.80 -3.05
CA SER A 106 -5.27 -4.59 -4.47
C SER A 106 -4.01 -4.10 -5.20
N VAL A 107 -4.08 -3.98 -6.53
CA VAL A 107 -3.04 -3.33 -7.32
C VAL A 107 -3.55 -1.99 -7.83
N GLY A 108 -2.71 -0.96 -7.73
CA GLY A 108 -2.90 0.33 -8.37
C GLY A 108 -1.82 0.56 -9.42
N PHE A 109 -2.07 1.52 -10.31
CA PHE A 109 -1.05 2.04 -11.20
C PHE A 109 -1.24 3.53 -11.43
N ASP A 110 -0.15 4.21 -11.73
CA ASP A 110 -0.06 5.62 -12.08
C ASP A 110 1.01 5.80 -13.17
N GLU A 111 1.41 7.04 -13.45
CA GLU A 111 2.44 7.34 -14.46
C GLU A 111 3.82 6.76 -14.13
N ALA A 112 4.11 6.50 -12.85
CA ALA A 112 5.36 5.90 -12.39
C ALA A 112 5.34 4.37 -12.46
N GLY A 113 4.18 3.75 -12.70
CA GLY A 113 4.01 2.33 -12.89
C GLY A 113 3.02 1.71 -11.91
N SER A 114 3.20 0.44 -11.56
CA SER A 114 2.27 -0.32 -10.71
C SER A 114 2.79 -0.53 -9.30
N TYR A 115 1.85 -0.67 -8.36
CA TYR A 115 2.15 -0.85 -6.94
C TYR A 115 1.04 -1.65 -6.24
N LEU A 116 1.43 -2.38 -5.20
CA LEU A 116 0.50 -2.93 -4.24
C LEU A 116 -0.08 -1.80 -3.39
N LYS A 117 -1.37 -1.88 -3.10
CA LYS A 117 -2.06 -0.95 -2.21
C LYS A 117 -3.11 -1.67 -1.38
N THR A 118 -3.48 -1.09 -0.26
CA THR A 118 -4.68 -1.51 0.50
C THR A 118 -5.97 -1.21 -0.30
N MET A 119 -7.08 -1.82 0.09
CA MET A 119 -8.38 -1.57 -0.56
C MET A 119 -8.86 -0.11 -0.45
N ASP A 120 -8.51 0.59 0.63
CA ASP A 120 -8.82 2.01 0.84
C ASP A 120 -7.91 2.96 0.02
N GLY A 121 -6.87 2.44 -0.64
CA GLY A 121 -6.05 3.17 -1.61
C GLY A 121 -4.62 3.48 -1.18
N LEU A 122 -4.21 3.18 0.06
CA LEU A 122 -2.85 3.49 0.53
C LEU A 122 -1.79 2.66 -0.22
N PRO A 123 -0.86 3.29 -0.97
CA PRO A 123 0.21 2.57 -1.67
C PRO A 123 1.21 1.96 -0.68
N LEU A 124 1.60 0.70 -0.89
CA LEU A 124 2.44 -0.08 0.02
C LEU A 124 3.81 -0.44 -0.55
N SER A 125 3.87 -0.86 -1.82
CA SER A 125 5.12 -1.31 -2.45
C SER A 125 5.03 -1.20 -3.95
N THR A 126 6.08 -0.69 -4.58
CA THR A 126 6.21 -0.68 -6.03
C THR A 126 6.36 -2.11 -6.56
N VAL A 127 5.64 -2.43 -7.64
CA VAL A 127 5.73 -3.71 -8.35
C VAL A 127 6.56 -3.54 -9.63
N SER A 128 6.30 -2.50 -10.41
CA SER A 128 7.00 -2.25 -11.67
C SER A 128 7.02 -0.77 -11.99
N GLN A 129 8.12 -0.29 -12.57
CA GLN A 129 8.24 1.09 -13.09
C GLN A 129 7.84 1.19 -14.58
N MET A 130 6.93 0.31 -15.01
CA MET A 130 6.51 0.25 -16.42
C MET A 130 5.53 1.41 -16.66
N PRO A 131 5.82 2.35 -17.57
CA PRO A 131 4.95 3.50 -17.78
C PRO A 131 3.73 3.12 -18.62
N LYS A 132 2.74 4.03 -18.69
CA LYS A 132 1.56 3.95 -19.57
C LYS A 132 0.73 2.67 -19.39
N LEU A 133 0.65 2.17 -18.16
CA LEU A 133 -0.24 1.06 -17.83
C LEU A 133 -1.69 1.48 -18.08
N VAL A 134 -2.45 0.58 -18.70
CA VAL A 134 -3.88 0.75 -18.95
C VAL A 134 -4.69 -0.10 -17.98
N ARG A 135 -4.14 -1.25 -17.56
CA ARG A 135 -4.78 -2.15 -16.60
C ARG A 135 -3.74 -2.86 -15.75
N ALA A 136 -4.16 -3.21 -14.53
CA ALA A 136 -3.46 -4.13 -13.66
C ALA A 136 -4.46 -5.00 -12.89
N LEU A 137 -4.09 -6.24 -12.63
CA LEU A 137 -4.88 -7.22 -11.88
C LEU A 137 -3.97 -7.94 -10.89
N ILE A 138 -4.50 -8.25 -9.71
CA ILE A 138 -3.85 -9.07 -8.70
C ILE A 138 -4.66 -10.33 -8.46
N SER A 139 -3.97 -11.45 -8.24
CA SER A 139 -4.58 -12.68 -7.74
C SER A 139 -3.73 -13.29 -6.65
N LYS A 140 -4.37 -13.90 -5.66
CA LYS A 140 -3.68 -14.64 -4.61
C LYS A 140 -3.05 -15.89 -5.24
N ASN A 141 -1.73 -16.02 -5.09
CA ASN A 141 -1.02 -17.24 -5.49
C ASN A 141 -1.00 -18.25 -4.34
N ASN A 142 -0.60 -17.79 -3.14
CA ASN A 142 -0.70 -18.52 -1.89
C ASN A 142 -0.75 -17.53 -0.71
N ASP A 143 -0.60 -18.00 0.53
CA ASP A 143 -0.69 -17.13 1.72
C ASP A 143 0.44 -16.09 1.85
N LYS A 144 1.55 -16.28 1.15
CA LYS A 144 2.75 -15.43 1.21
C LYS A 144 3.12 -14.79 -0.11
N SER A 145 2.35 -15.04 -1.17
CA SER A 145 2.60 -14.42 -2.46
C SER A 145 1.34 -14.16 -3.27
N VAL A 146 1.43 -13.15 -4.11
CA VAL A 146 0.43 -12.75 -5.10
C VAL A 146 1.10 -12.70 -6.46
N ASP A 147 0.30 -12.95 -7.49
CA ASP A 147 0.69 -12.68 -8.87
C ASP A 147 -0.02 -11.40 -9.31
N VAL A 148 0.71 -10.53 -10.02
CA VAL A 148 0.21 -9.29 -10.61
C VAL A 148 0.40 -9.39 -12.12
N TRP A 149 -0.68 -9.14 -12.85
CA TRP A 149 -0.67 -8.98 -14.30
C TRP A 149 -0.91 -7.51 -14.61
N GLN A 150 -0.22 -6.97 -15.60
CA GLN A 150 -0.38 -5.59 -16.03
C GLN A 150 -0.17 -5.48 -17.54
N ASP A 151 -0.81 -4.51 -18.19
CA ASP A 151 -0.61 -4.25 -19.61
C ASP A 151 -0.65 -2.76 -19.94
N ASP A 152 0.03 -2.41 -21.03
CA ASP A 152 0.08 -1.09 -21.65
C ASP A 152 -0.86 -0.95 -22.87
N GLY A 153 -1.78 -1.92 -23.04
CA GLY A 153 -2.62 -2.09 -24.23
C GLY A 153 -2.04 -3.01 -25.30
N THR A 154 -0.76 -3.41 -25.19
CA THR A 154 -0.07 -4.24 -26.21
C THR A 154 0.29 -5.63 -25.68
N ALA A 155 0.97 -5.69 -24.53
CA ALA A 155 1.46 -6.95 -23.97
C ALA A 155 1.08 -7.06 -22.48
N VAL A 156 0.69 -8.27 -22.06
CA VAL A 156 0.42 -8.59 -20.66
C VAL A 156 1.72 -9.10 -20.03
N GLU A 157 2.18 -8.42 -19.00
CA GLU A 157 3.35 -8.82 -18.21
C GLU A 157 2.92 -9.37 -16.86
N GLN A 158 3.56 -10.46 -16.41
CA GLN A 158 3.30 -11.08 -15.12
C GLN A 158 4.47 -10.86 -14.15
N PHE A 159 4.13 -10.50 -12.92
CA PHE A 159 5.04 -10.39 -11.79
C PHE A 159 4.56 -11.28 -10.64
N ARG A 160 5.50 -11.88 -9.92
CA ARG A 160 5.24 -12.54 -8.64
C ARG A 160 5.81 -11.71 -7.51
N ILE A 161 4.97 -11.40 -6.54
CA ILE A 161 5.38 -10.69 -5.32
C ILE A 161 5.26 -11.66 -4.16
N SER A 162 6.40 -11.98 -3.55
CA SER A 162 6.52 -12.88 -2.40
C SER A 162 6.86 -12.12 -1.11
N ASN A 163 6.66 -12.79 0.02
CA ASN A 163 6.80 -12.25 1.38
C ASN A 163 5.76 -11.17 1.72
N ILE A 164 4.58 -11.20 1.11
CA ILE A 164 3.52 -10.22 1.39
C ILE A 164 2.97 -10.34 2.83
N ASP A 165 3.19 -11.48 3.48
CA ASP A 165 2.91 -11.72 4.90
C ASP A 165 3.88 -10.96 5.83
N ARG A 166 4.96 -10.38 5.30
CA ARG A 166 5.91 -9.54 6.05
C ARG A 166 5.48 -8.08 6.07
N MET A 167 4.23 -7.82 6.41
CA MET A 167 3.72 -6.46 6.65
C MET A 167 3.12 -6.40 8.04
N MET A 168 3.19 -5.23 8.67
CA MET A 168 2.64 -4.98 10.00
C MET A 168 1.87 -3.67 9.97
N ALA A 169 0.61 -3.68 10.35
CA ALA A 169 -0.17 -2.45 10.49
C ALA A 169 0.17 -1.74 11.80
N PHE A 170 0.15 -0.42 11.79
CA PHE A 170 0.25 0.39 13.00
C PHE A 170 -0.74 1.55 12.92
N ASP A 171 -1.26 1.92 14.08
CA ASP A 171 -2.24 2.98 14.26
C ASP A 171 -1.54 4.15 14.96
N CYS A 172 -1.59 5.35 14.35
CA CYS A 172 -1.03 6.57 14.92
C CYS A 172 -2.09 7.39 15.68
N GLY A 173 -3.32 6.92 15.70
CA GLY A 173 -4.44 7.51 16.44
C GLY A 173 -5.17 8.60 15.67
N ASP A 174 -6.10 9.21 16.39
CA ASP A 174 -6.88 10.34 15.93
C ASP A 174 -6.23 11.67 16.35
N PHE A 175 -6.40 12.69 15.52
CA PHE A 175 -5.96 14.06 15.81
C PHE A 175 -6.92 15.09 15.18
N GLU A 176 -6.80 16.35 15.58
CA GLU A 176 -7.68 17.43 15.14
C GLU A 176 -6.90 18.45 14.31
N LEU A 177 -7.37 18.70 13.09
CA LEU A 177 -6.93 19.81 12.25
C LEU A 177 -7.69 21.06 12.67
N LYS A 178 -6.97 22.12 13.04
CA LYS A 178 -7.53 23.39 13.53
C LYS A 178 -7.58 24.43 12.44
#